data_AF-A0A1Y4HCT3-F1
#
_entry.id   AF-A0A1Y4HCT3-F1
#
_cell.length_a   1.000
_cell.length_b   1.000
_cell.length_c   1.000
_cell.angle_alpha   90.00
_cell.angle_beta   90.00
_cell.angle_gamma   90.00
#
_symmetry.space_group_name_H-M   'P 1'
#
loop_
_entity.id
_entity.type
_entity.pdbx_description
1 polymer ?
#
loop_
_entity_poly.entity_id
_entity_poly.type
_entity_poly.pdbx_seq_one_letter_code
_entity_poly.pdbx_strand_id
1 'polypeptide(L)'
;MKRGIIYNNGYSIKIPNDEIWMTAWEIADLFYVTPNSINHAVKRVLKEGVLIESQVCRYTCLGSGNYADVYNMEMVIALSFRFDTGHSILFRRWLIQKIPTPNRSKIQILITLSGKEQHFC
;
A
#
# COMPACT_ATOMS: atom_id res chain seq x y z
N MET A 1 -20.48 11.66 1.95
CA MET A 1 -20.17 10.88 0.73
C MET A 1 -20.21 9.39 1.07
N LYS A 2 -20.71 8.52 0.17
CA LYS A 2 -20.56 7.07 0.34
C LYS A 2 -19.14 6.67 -0.07
N ARG A 3 -18.42 5.96 0.79
CA ARG A 3 -17.01 5.59 0.59
C ARG A 3 -16.75 4.16 1.03
N GLY A 4 -15.85 3.50 0.32
CA GLY A 4 -15.37 2.18 0.66
C GLY A 4 -14.28 2.23 1.73
N ILE A 5 -14.43 1.39 2.75
CA ILE A 5 -13.43 1.12 3.79
C ILE A 5 -12.94 -0.32 3.62
N ILE A 6 -11.64 -0.50 3.55
CA ILE A 6 -11.00 -1.82 3.51
C ILE A 6 -10.87 -2.34 4.94
N TYR A 7 -11.22 -3.61 5.14
CA TYR A 7 -11.07 -4.26 6.44
C TYR A 7 -10.02 -5.37 6.39
N ASN A 8 -9.22 -5.44 7.44
CA ASN A 8 -8.20 -6.45 7.64
C ASN A 8 -8.29 -6.98 9.07
N ASN A 9 -8.62 -8.26 9.23
CA ASN A 9 -8.72 -8.90 10.54
C ASN A 9 -7.49 -9.75 10.89
N GLY A 10 -6.38 -9.59 10.16
CA GLY A 10 -5.16 -10.38 10.33
C GLY A 10 -5.16 -11.74 9.60
N TYR A 11 -6.30 -12.15 9.05
CA TYR A 11 -6.45 -13.42 8.30
C TYR A 11 -6.90 -13.21 6.86
N SER A 12 -7.75 -12.20 6.62
CA SER A 12 -8.36 -11.92 5.32
C SER A 12 -8.52 -10.43 5.09
N ILE A 13 -8.43 -10.01 3.82
CA ILE A 13 -8.72 -8.66 3.38
C ILE A 13 -10.11 -8.64 2.75
N LYS A 14 -10.97 -7.73 3.20
CA LYS A 14 -12.30 -7.48 2.63
C LYS A 14 -12.32 -6.11 1.96
N ILE A 15 -12.63 -6.10 0.67
CA ILE A 15 -12.76 -4.88 -0.14
C ILE A 15 -14.24 -4.61 -0.37
N PRO A 16 -14.71 -3.36 -0.17
CA PRO A 16 -16.07 -2.94 -0.48
C PRO A 16 -16.28 -2.73 -1.98
N ASN A 17 -17.54 -2.67 -2.41
CA ASN A 17 -17.88 -2.36 -3.81
C ASN A 17 -17.79 -0.85 -4.13
N ASP A 18 -17.75 0.00 -3.11
CA ASP A 18 -17.67 1.45 -3.26
C ASP A 18 -16.22 1.92 -3.46
N GLU A 19 -16.05 3.10 -4.07
CA GLU A 19 -14.74 3.72 -4.29
C GLU A 19 -14.00 3.93 -2.95
N ILE A 20 -12.74 3.50 -2.88
CA ILE A 20 -11.96 3.54 -1.65
C ILE A 20 -11.56 4.96 -1.29
N TRP A 21 -12.04 5.42 -0.14
CA TRP A 21 -11.62 6.64 0.51
C TRP A 21 -11.60 6.41 2.02
N MET A 22 -10.40 6.36 2.58
CA MET A 22 -10.17 5.98 3.99
C MET A 22 -9.50 7.11 4.75
N THR A 23 -9.95 7.35 5.97
CA THR A 23 -9.32 8.28 6.91
C THR A 23 -8.01 7.69 7.46
N ALA A 24 -7.16 8.52 8.05
CA ALA A 24 -5.95 8.05 8.73
C ALA A 24 -6.26 7.00 9.83
N TRP A 25 -7.42 7.12 10.49
CA TRP A 25 -7.88 6.17 11.52
C TRP A 25 -8.20 4.79 10.96
N GLU A 26 -8.90 4.73 9.83
CA GLU A 26 -9.26 3.45 9.20
C GLU A 26 -8.05 2.78 8.56
N ILE A 27 -7.10 3.56 8.04
CA ILE A 27 -5.82 3.00 7.53
C ILE A 27 -4.95 2.50 8.69
N ALA A 28 -4.99 3.19 9.82
CA ALA A 28 -4.30 2.75 11.04
C ALA A 28 -4.84 1.39 11.52
N ASP A 29 -6.17 1.22 11.52
CA ASP A 29 -6.81 -0.07 11.80
C ASP A 29 -6.43 -1.14 10.77
N LEU A 30 -6.48 -0.81 9.48
CA LEU A 30 -6.12 -1.71 8.37
C LEU A 30 -4.71 -2.30 8.50
N PHE A 31 -3.75 -1.50 8.98
CA PHE A 31 -2.34 -1.88 9.11
C PHE A 31 -1.89 -2.17 10.55
N TYR A 32 -2.80 -2.09 11.52
CA TYR A 32 -2.50 -2.29 12.93
C TYR A 32 -1.36 -1.38 13.42
N VAL A 33 -1.48 -0.08 13.13
CA VAL A 33 -0.55 0.98 13.53
C VAL A 33 -1.32 2.15 14.16
N THR A 34 -0.64 3.24 14.52
CA THR A 34 -1.32 4.43 15.07
C THR A 34 -1.72 5.43 13.96
N PRO A 35 -2.80 6.21 14.12
CA PRO A 35 -3.14 7.28 13.19
C PRO A 35 -2.03 8.33 13.03
N ASN A 36 -1.25 8.59 14.09
CA ASN A 36 -0.08 9.48 14.01
C ASN A 36 0.98 8.92 13.06
N SER A 37 1.27 7.62 13.14
CA SER A 37 2.19 6.94 12.22
C SER A 37 1.72 7.07 10.77
N ILE A 38 0.41 6.91 10.51
CA ILE A 38 -0.18 7.13 9.19
C ILE A 38 0.05 8.58 8.72
N ASN A 39 -0.29 9.57 9.54
CA ASN A 39 -0.12 10.98 9.18
C ASN A 39 1.34 11.34 8.87
N HIS A 40 2.30 10.79 9.62
CA HIS A 40 3.72 10.96 9.33
C HIS A 40 4.13 10.30 8.00
N ALA A 41 3.65 9.09 7.73
CA ALA A 41 3.94 8.37 6.50
C ALA A 41 3.31 9.05 5.27
N VAL A 42 2.09 9.58 5.38
CA VAL A 42 1.43 10.38 4.33
C VAL A 42 2.28 11.59 3.96
N LYS A 43 2.67 12.40 4.96
CA LYS A 43 3.54 13.58 4.74
C LYS A 43 4.83 13.19 4.04
N ARG A 44 5.41 12.04 4.38
CA ARG A 44 6.63 11.54 3.75
C ARG A 44 6.41 11.12 2.29
N VAL A 45 5.34 10.37 2.00
CA VAL A 45 4.98 9.95 0.63
C VAL A 45 4.77 11.16 -0.28
N LEU A 46 4.06 12.18 0.20
CA LEU A 46 3.82 13.42 -0.55
C LEU A 46 5.11 14.23 -0.73
N LYS A 47 5.94 14.36 0.33
CA LYS A 47 7.22 15.07 0.26
C LYS A 47 8.21 14.42 -0.71
N GLU A 48 8.21 13.09 -0.78
CA GLU A 48 9.06 12.34 -1.72
C GLU A 48 8.54 12.40 -3.17
N GLY A 49 7.37 13.04 -3.41
CA GLY A 49 6.81 13.19 -4.75
C GLY A 49 6.31 11.88 -5.37
N VAL A 50 6.10 10.85 -4.56
CA VAL A 50 5.63 9.53 -5.03
C VAL A 50 4.20 9.61 -5.57
N LEU A 51 3.38 10.48 -4.98
CA LEU A 51 1.98 10.72 -5.36
C LEU A 51 1.68 12.22 -5.39
N ILE A 52 0.72 12.62 -6.24
CA ILE A 52 0.24 14.00 -6.34
C ILE A 52 -0.90 14.20 -5.35
N GLU A 53 -0.71 15.08 -4.36
CA GLU A 53 -1.66 15.31 -3.25
C GLU A 53 -3.10 15.55 -3.71
N SER A 54 -3.30 16.37 -4.74
CA SER A 54 -4.63 16.71 -5.28
C SER A 54 -5.40 15.52 -5.88
N GLN A 55 -4.71 14.42 -6.20
CA GLN A 55 -5.31 13.21 -6.76
C GLN A 55 -5.64 12.18 -5.68
N VAL A 56 -4.87 12.16 -4.60
CA VAL A 56 -4.88 11.08 -3.59
C VAL A 56 -5.44 11.49 -2.24
N CYS A 57 -5.56 12.80 -1.97
CA CYS A 57 -6.10 13.37 -0.74
C CYS A 57 -7.38 14.16 -1.03
N ARG A 58 -8.40 14.00 -0.18
CA ARG A 58 -9.60 14.85 -0.18
C ARG A 58 -9.97 15.21 1.24
N TYR A 59 -10.46 16.43 1.44
CA TYR A 59 -11.11 16.82 2.68
C TYR A 59 -12.63 16.73 2.50
N THR A 60 -13.31 15.90 3.29
CA THR A 60 -14.75 15.62 3.08
C THR A 60 -15.51 15.43 4.38
N CYS A 61 -16.82 15.65 4.32
CA CYS A 61 -17.75 15.36 5.41
C CYS A 61 -18.09 13.86 5.44
N LEU A 62 -17.82 13.24 6.58
CA LEU A 62 -18.14 11.85 6.89
C LEU A 62 -19.62 11.69 7.21
N GLY A 63 -20.11 10.45 7.19
CA GLY A 63 -21.50 10.15 7.58
C GLY A 63 -21.84 10.58 9.02
N SER A 64 -20.84 10.77 9.88
CA SER A 64 -21.00 11.30 11.23
C SER A 64 -21.21 12.82 11.30
N GLY A 65 -21.13 13.54 10.17
CA GLY A 65 -21.15 15.01 10.13
C GLY A 65 -19.79 15.67 10.36
N ASN A 66 -18.76 14.90 10.72
CA ASN A 66 -17.40 15.43 10.92
C ASN A 66 -16.65 15.52 9.60
N TYR A 67 -15.79 16.53 9.46
CA TYR A 67 -14.89 16.62 8.33
C TYR A 67 -13.55 15.96 8.65
N ALA A 68 -12.96 15.29 7.66
CA ALA A 68 -11.66 14.67 7.79
C ALA A 68 -10.94 14.58 6.44
N ASP A 69 -9.61 14.48 6.51
CA ASP A 69 -8.81 14.04 5.38
C ASP A 69 -9.05 12.55 5.11
N VAL A 70 -9.30 12.24 3.85
CA VAL A 70 -9.45 10.88 3.33
C VAL A 70 -8.49 10.64 2.19
N TYR A 71 -8.05 9.40 2.08
CA TYR A 71 -7.04 8.96 1.15
C TYR A 71 -7.55 7.82 0.26
N ASN A 72 -7.20 7.87 -1.02
CA ASN A 72 -7.61 6.87 -2.00
C ASN A 72 -6.79 5.57 -1.90
N MET A 73 -7.13 4.60 -2.76
CA MET A 73 -6.43 3.31 -2.83
C MET A 73 -4.92 3.44 -3.12
N GLU A 74 -4.49 4.40 -3.94
CA GLU A 74 -3.07 4.58 -4.27
C GLU A 74 -2.25 4.97 -3.05
N MET A 75 -2.76 5.89 -2.23
CA MET A 75 -2.14 6.24 -0.96
C MET A 75 -2.13 5.04 0.00
N VAL A 76 -3.24 4.29 0.10
CA VAL A 76 -3.29 3.07 0.95
C VAL A 76 -2.24 2.05 0.52
N ILE A 77 -2.06 1.83 -0.79
CA ILE A 77 -1.02 0.94 -1.33
C ILE A 77 0.37 1.48 -0.98
N ALA A 78 0.65 2.76 -1.22
CA ALA A 78 1.95 3.36 -0.91
C ALA A 78 2.31 3.24 0.57
N LEU A 79 1.34 3.50 1.46
CA LEU A 79 1.50 3.35 2.91
C LEU A 79 1.74 1.90 3.33
N SER A 80 1.16 0.92 2.63
CA SER A 80 1.40 -0.49 2.93
C SER A 80 2.88 -0.89 2.84
N PHE A 81 3.71 -0.16 2.08
CA PHE A 81 5.16 -0.39 1.99
C PHE A 81 5.98 0.41 3.01
N ARG A 82 5.36 1.29 3.79
CA ARG A 82 6.02 2.04 4.88
C ARG A 82 5.95 1.33 6.22
N PHE A 83 5.09 0.33 6.34
CA PHE A 83 4.87 -0.43 7.58
C PHE A 83 5.16 -1.92 7.36
N ASP A 84 5.77 -2.55 8.35
CA ASP A 84 6.10 -3.98 8.31
C ASP A 84 5.38 -4.77 9.40
N THR A 85 4.10 -4.46 9.59
CA THR A 85 3.22 -5.26 10.46
C THR A 85 2.74 -6.51 9.71
N GLY A 86 2.31 -7.54 10.45
CA GLY A 86 1.65 -8.71 9.86
C GLY A 86 0.42 -8.32 9.01
N HIS A 87 -0.29 -7.27 9.43
CA HIS A 87 -1.44 -6.72 8.70
C HIS A 87 -1.03 -6.08 7.36
N SER A 88 0.03 -5.26 7.34
CA SER A 88 0.56 -4.69 6.11
C SER A 88 1.10 -5.76 5.16
N ILE A 89 1.82 -6.77 5.69
CA ILE A 89 2.31 -7.92 4.89
C ILE A 89 1.14 -8.67 4.25
N LEU A 90 0.08 -8.95 5.02
CA LEU A 90 -1.11 -9.63 4.53
C LEU A 90 -1.80 -8.82 3.41
N PHE A 91 -1.93 -7.50 3.60
CA PHE A 91 -2.48 -6.62 2.57
C PHE A 91 -1.64 -6.63 1.28
N ARG A 92 -0.31 -6.55 1.38
CA ARG A 92 0.58 -6.63 0.21
C ARG A 92 0.47 -7.98 -0.51
N ARG A 93 0.38 -9.10 0.23
CA ARG A 93 0.17 -10.44 -0.35
C ARG A 93 -1.17 -10.53 -1.09
N TRP A 94 -2.23 -10.03 -0.47
CA TRP A 94 -3.55 -9.97 -1.07
C TRP A 94 -3.53 -9.15 -2.37
N LEU A 95 -2.86 -7.98 -2.36
CA LEU A 95 -2.73 -7.12 -3.54
C LEU A 95 -2.07 -7.86 -4.70
N ILE A 96 -0.95 -8.55 -4.44
CA ILE A 96 -0.21 -9.32 -5.46
C ILE A 96 -1.07 -10.46 -6.03
N GLN A 97 -1.84 -11.15 -5.20
CA GLN A 97 -2.71 -12.25 -5.64
C GLN A 97 -3.88 -11.79 -6.53
N LYS A 98 -4.25 -10.51 -6.47
CA LYS A 98 -5.32 -9.94 -7.29
C LYS A 98 -4.85 -9.39 -8.62
N ILE A 99 -3.55 -9.19 -8.79
CA ILE A 99 -2.98 -8.79 -10.08
C ILE A 99 -3.05 -10.01 -11.01
N PRO A 100 -3.73 -9.91 -12.17
CA PRO A 100 -3.70 -10.98 -13.17
C PRO A 100 -2.23 -11.25 -13.52
N THR A 101 -1.78 -12.49 -13.36
CA THR A 101 -0.42 -12.83 -13.75
C THR A 101 -0.29 -12.60 -15.25
N PRO A 102 0.58 -11.68 -15.72
CA PRO A 102 0.90 -11.64 -17.14
C PRO A 102 1.46 -13.01 -17.54
N ASN A 103 1.06 -13.49 -18.72
CA ASN A 103 1.50 -14.77 -19.28
C ASN A 103 3.02 -14.89 -19.13
N ARG A 104 3.49 -15.71 -18.18
CA ARG A 104 4.92 -15.84 -17.86
C ARG A 104 5.57 -16.61 -19.01
N SER A 105 6.03 -15.90 -20.03
CA SER A 105 7.13 -16.41 -20.84
C SER A 105 8.30 -16.67 -19.88
N LYS A 106 8.84 -17.90 -19.89
CA LYS A 106 9.97 -18.32 -19.06
C LYS A 106 11.15 -17.38 -19.36
N ILE A 107 11.40 -16.40 -18.49
CA ILE A 107 12.62 -15.59 -18.57
C ILE A 107 13.75 -16.46 -18.03
N GLN A 108 14.53 -17.06 -18.92
CA GLN A 108 15.75 -17.76 -18.55
C GLN A 108 16.81 -16.70 -18.21
N ILE A 109 17.20 -16.63 -16.94
CA ILE A 109 18.31 -15.78 -16.50
C ILE A 109 19.57 -16.65 -16.51
N LEU A 110 20.49 -16.36 -17.45
CA LEU A 110 21.82 -16.98 -17.48
C LEU A 110 22.80 -16.06 -16.75
N ILE A 111 23.33 -16.52 -15.61
CA ILE A 111 24.38 -15.82 -14.87
C ILE A 111 25.71 -16.48 -15.27
N THR A 112 26.53 -15.77 -16.03
CA THR A 112 27.89 -16.20 -16.35
C THR A 112 28.85 -15.72 -15.25
N LEU A 113 29.43 -16.66 -14.52
CA LEU A 113 30.53 -16.39 -13.60
C LEU A 113 31.84 -16.48 -14.37
N SER A 114 32.43 -15.32 -14.71
CA SER A 114 33.78 -15.27 -15.26
C SER A 114 34.79 -15.36 -14.11
N GLY A 115 35.22 -16.58 -13.79
CA GLY A 115 36.38 -16.82 -12.94
C GLY A 115 37.65 -16.55 -13.75
N LYS A 116 38.46 -15.56 -13.33
CA LYS A 116 39.84 -15.44 -13.82
C LYS A 116 40.68 -16.50 -13.09
N GLU A 117 41.05 -17.55 -13.79
CA GLU A 117 42.11 -18.45 -13.32
C GLU A 117 43.43 -17.67 -13.33
N GLN A 118 43.89 -17.31 -12.13
CA GLN A 118 45.25 -16.83 -11.94
C GLN A 118 46.14 -18.07 -11.91
N HIS A 119 46.82 -18.32 -13.03
CA HIS A 119 47.95 -19.24 -13.07
C HIS A 119 49.07 -18.64 -12.21
N PHE A 120 49.32 -19.26 -11.05
CA PHE A 120 50.55 -19.05 -10.31
C PHE A 120 51.61 -19.97 -10.92
N CYS A 121 52.67 -19.36 -11.48
CA CYS A 121 53.88 -20.04 -11.94
C CYS A 121 54.59 -20.77 -10.79
#